data_AF-A0A528WUY3-F1
#
_entry.id   AF-A0A528WUY3-F1
#
_cell.length_a   1.000
_cell.length_b   1.000
_cell.length_c   1.000
_cell.angle_alpha   90.00
_cell.angle_beta   90.00
_cell.angle_gamma   90.00
#
_symmetry.space_group_name_H-M   'P 1'
#
loop_
_entity.id
_entity.type
_entity.pdbx_description
1 polymer ?
#
loop_
_entity_poly.entity_id
_entity_poly.type
_entity_poly.pdbx_seq_one_letter_code
_entity_poly.pdbx_strand_id
1 'polypeptide(L)' 'MTKAIPHDPAFDSTIALLREGYDFIGRRGDRLSTDIFATRLMLKRAICVRGASAAEMFYGPSPATV' A
#
# COMPACT_ATOMS: atom_id res chain seq x y z
N MET A 1 8.76 -16.82 -10.28
CA MET A 1 9.52 -15.93 -9.38
C MET A 1 8.52 -15.19 -8.52
N THR A 2 8.39 -15.55 -7.24
CA THR A 2 7.42 -14.93 -6.31
C THR A 2 7.90 -13.50 -6.04
N LYS A 3 7.31 -12.51 -6.72
CA LYS A 3 7.68 -11.11 -6.56
C LYS A 3 7.28 -10.69 -5.14
N ALA A 4 8.25 -10.66 -4.23
CA ALA A 4 8.02 -10.22 -2.86
C ALA A 4 7.56 -8.75 -2.90
N ILE A 5 6.48 -8.45 -2.19
CA ILE A 5 5.97 -7.08 -2.08
C ILE A 5 7.05 -6.26 -1.34
N PRO A 6 7.51 -5.13 -1.91
CA PRO A 6 8.44 -4.24 -1.23
C PRO A 6 7.87 -3.81 0.12
N HIS A 7 8.67 -3.94 1.18
CA HIS A 7 8.29 -3.50 2.52
C HIS A 7 8.86 -2.10 2.80
N ASP A 8 8.07 -1.22 3.42
CA ASP A 8 8.60 0.03 3.95
C ASP A 8 9.63 -0.32 5.05
N PRO A 9 10.85 0.27 5.02
CA PRO A 9 11.85 0.03 6.05
C PRO A 9 11.44 0.53 7.43
N ALA A 10 10.42 1.39 7.54
CA ALA A 10 9.91 1.86 8.81
C ALA A 10 9.21 0.74 9.61
N PHE A 11 9.51 0.63 10.90
CA PHE A 11 8.83 -0.32 11.79
C PHE A 11 7.33 0.00 11.94
N ASP A 12 6.98 1.28 12.08
CA ASP A 12 5.59 1.76 12.05
C ASP A 12 5.52 3.10 11.31
N SER A 13 4.63 3.17 10.31
CA SER A 13 4.44 4.34 9.47
C SER A 13 3.30 5.24 9.93
N THR A 14 2.68 4.99 11.09
CA THR A 14 1.62 5.87 11.62
C THR A 14 2.09 7.30 11.82
N ILE A 15 3.30 7.51 12.33
CA ILE A 15 3.83 8.88 12.48
C ILE A 15 4.02 9.53 11.11
N ALA A 16 4.50 8.79 10.12
CA ALA A 16 4.64 9.29 8.76
C ALA A 16 3.27 9.61 8.13
N LEU A 17 2.27 8.77 8.34
CA LEU A 17 0.89 9.01 7.90
C LEU A 17 0.31 10.27 8.54
N LEU A 18 0.52 10.47 9.85
CA LEU A 18 0.06 11.67 10.56
C LEU A 18 0.79 12.95 10.10
N ARG A 19 2.06 12.86 9.72
CA ARG A 19 2.86 14.01 9.26
C ARG A 19 2.61 14.36 7.79
N GLU A 20 2.41 13.36 6.95
CA GLU A 20 2.32 13.52 5.49
C GLU A 20 0.86 13.53 4.99
N GLY A 21 -0.08 13.02 5.78
CA GLY A 21 -1.49 12.99 5.44
C GLY A 21 -1.75 12.17 4.16
N TYR A 22 -2.52 12.74 3.24
CA TYR A 22 -2.87 12.12 1.96
C TYR A 22 -1.65 11.83 1.06
N ASP A 23 -0.57 12.58 1.20
CA ASP A 23 0.63 12.40 0.37
C ASP A 23 1.43 11.14 0.75
N PHE A 24 1.16 10.54 1.91
CA PHE A 24 1.91 9.40 2.44
C PHE A 24 2.04 8.27 1.41
N ILE A 25 0.92 7.86 0.81
CA ILE A 25 0.89 6.73 -0.13
C ILE A 25 1.68 7.06 -1.40
N GLY A 26 1.54 8.29 -1.91
CA GLY A 26 2.23 8.72 -3.12
C GLY A 26 3.73 8.80 -2.95
N ARG A 27 4.18 9.49 -1.90
CA ARG A 27 5.62 9.64 -1.59
C ARG A 27 6.30 8.30 -1.33
N ARG A 28 5.60 7.32 -0.73
CA ARG A 28 6.14 5.96 -0.53
C ARG A 28 6.25 5.21 -1.84
N GLY A 29 5.20 5.26 -2.67
CA GLY A 29 5.22 4.65 -3.99
C GLY A 29 6.35 5.19 -4.86
N ASP A 30 6.52 6.51 -4.89
CA ASP A 30 7.58 7.18 -5.65
C ASP A 30 8.97 6.82 -5.12
N ARG A 31 9.16 6.86 -3.78
CA ARG A 31 10.43 6.49 -3.11
C ARG A 31 10.84 5.04 -3.35
N LEU A 32 9.86 4.13 -3.40
CA LEU A 32 10.07 2.70 -3.61
C LEU A 32 9.98 2.30 -5.09
N SER A 33 9.69 3.27 -5.99
CA SER A 33 9.39 3.06 -7.41
C SER A 33 8.47 1.85 -7.65
N THR A 34 7.40 1.76 -6.87
CA THR A 34 6.43 0.65 -6.90
C THR A 34 5.02 1.16 -6.64
N ASP A 35 4.05 0.56 -7.31
CA ASP A 35 2.62 0.83 -7.09
C ASP A 35 2.02 0.00 -5.94
N ILE A 36 2.79 -0.96 -5.40
CA ILE A 36 2.39 -1.81 -4.27
C ILE A 36 3.51 -1.89 -3.23
N PHE A 37 3.18 -1.64 -1.98
CA PHE A 37 4.10 -1.81 -0.85
C PHE A 37 3.37 -2.23 0.43
N ALA A 38 4.10 -2.87 1.33
CA ALA A 38 3.60 -3.29 2.63
C ALA A 38 4.22 -2.46 3.76
N THR A 39 3.40 -1.97 4.68
CA THR A 39 3.80 -1.16 5.82
C THR A 39 3.06 -1.61 7.09
N ARG A 40 3.45 -1.06 8.25
CA ARG A 40 2.62 -1.11 9.45
C ARG A 40 1.98 0.25 9.71
N LEU A 41 0.70 0.23 10.08
CA LEU A 41 -0.07 1.38 10.52
C LEU A 41 -0.78 0.98 11.81
N MET A 42 -0.54 1.72 12.89
CA MET A 42 -1.08 1.48 14.23
C MET A 42 -0.76 0.06 14.68
N LEU A 43 0.49 -0.37 14.48
CA LEU A 43 1.00 -1.73 14.71
C LEU A 43 0.30 -2.84 13.92
N LYS A 44 -0.58 -2.51 12.97
CA LYS A 44 -1.24 -3.47 12.08
C LYS A 44 -0.55 -3.49 10.73
N ARG A 45 -0.37 -4.68 10.17
CA ARG A 45 0.13 -4.85 8.80
C ARG A 45 -0.92 -4.32 7.82
N ALA A 46 -0.50 -3.40 6.96
CA ALA A 46 -1.32 -2.81 5.91
C ALA A 46 -0.58 -2.91 4.57
N ILE A 47 -1.32 -3.27 3.52
CA ILE A 47 -0.81 -3.27 2.15
C ILE A 47 -1.40 -2.03 1.48
N CYS A 48 -0.52 -1.15 1.02
CA CYS A 48 -0.89 0.04 0.27
C CYS A 48 -0.67 -0.23 -1.21
N VAL A 49 -1.70 0.03 -2.00
CA VAL A 49 -1.68 -0.07 -3.46
C VAL A 49 -2.19 1.25 -4.04
N ARG A 50 -1.59 1.70 -5.14
CA ARG A 50 -2.03 2.90 -5.88
C ARG A 50 -2.28 2.56 -7.35
N GLY A 51 -3.10 3.38 -8.01
CA GLY A 51 -3.35 3.30 -9.44
C GLY A 51 -4.70 2.68 -9.81
N ALA A 52 -5.03 2.75 -11.11
CA ALA A 52 -6.32 2.29 -11.63
C ALA A 52 -6.53 0.79 -11.42
N SER A 53 -5.52 -0.04 -11.68
CA SER A 53 -5.58 -1.49 -11.47
C SER A 53 -5.81 -1.87 -10.00
N ALA A 54 -5.31 -1.07 -9.06
CA ALA A 54 -5.55 -1.27 -7.63
C ALA A 54 -7.02 -0.96 -7.26
N ALA A 55 -7.58 0.12 -7.83
CA ALA A 55 -8.98 0.44 -7.66
C ALA A 55 -9.89 -0.63 -8.27
N GLU A 56 -9.56 -1.16 -9.45
CA GLU A 56 -10.27 -2.29 -10.06
C GLU A 56 -10.17 -3.55 -9.21
N MET A 57 -9.04 -3.84 -8.56
CA MET A 57 -8.93 -4.98 -7.63
C MET A 57 -9.77 -4.79 -6.37
N PHE A 58 -9.82 -3.57 -5.83
CA PHE A 58 -10.49 -3.27 -4.57
C PHE A 58 -12.01 -3.10 -4.73
N TYR A 59 -12.44 -2.47 -5.83
CA TYR A 59 -13.84 -2.16 -6.13
C TYR A 59 -14.43 -3.03 -7.24
N GLY A 60 -13.62 -3.85 -7.90
CA GLY A 60 -14.11 -4.80 -8.89
C GLY A 60 -15.08 -5.79 -8.27
N PRO A 61 -15.94 -6.41 -9.10
CA PRO A 61 -16.82 -7.45 -8.61
C PRO A 61 -15.97 -8.53 -7.94
N SER A 62 -16.22 -8.77 -6.65
CA SER A 62 -15.79 -10.01 -6.03
C SER A 62 -16.23 -11.13 -6.95
N PRO A 63 -15.37 -12.09 -7.34
CA PRO A 63 -15.85 -13.30 -7.99
C PRO A 63 -16.74 -14.01 -6.97
N ALA A 64 -18.02 -13.62 -6.95
CA ALA A 64 -19.08 -14.43 -6.44
C ALA A 64 -19.03 -15.67 -7.32
N THR A 65 -18.44 -16.72 -6.75
CA THR A 65 -18.44 -18.09 -7.23
C THR A 65 -19.76 -18.39 -7.95
N VAL A 66 -19.69 -18.58 -9.26
CA VAL A 66 -20.67 -19.37 -10.01
C VAL A 66 -20.39 -20.85 -9.79
#